data_AF-A0A6B2G475-F1
#
_entry.id   AF-A0A6B2G475-F1
#
_cell.length_a   1.000
_cell.length_b   1.000
_cell.length_c   1.000
_cell.angle_alpha   90.00
_cell.angle_beta   90.00
_cell.angle_gamma   90.00
#
_symmetry.space_group_name_H-M   'P 1'
#
loop_
_entity.id
_entity.type
_entity.pdbx_description
1 polymer ?
#
loop_
_entity_poly.entity_id
_entity_poly.type
_entity_poly.pdbx_seq_one_letter_code
_entity_poly.pdbx_strand_id
1 'polypeptide(L)'
;MDNLIPIIAKLQDIFNTMGSESLELPQIVAVGTQSSGKSSVIENIIGRDFLPRGCGMVTRRPLILQLFHNKNNEEIFAKFLHKPELIYENFQAVHDEISTETNRILSNTKDVSSDPIILKIYSPSLVNLTLVDLPGLTKIPIGSQPIDIEQKITDMTLSYIKNKNTIILV
;
A
#
# COMPACT_ATOMS: atom_id res chain seq x y z
N MET A 1 4.52 17.48 2.12
CA MET A 1 4.72 16.28 1.26
C MET A 1 5.02 16.66 -0.20
N ASP A 2 4.77 17.91 -0.60
CA ASP A 2 5.09 18.48 -1.92
C ASP A 2 6.55 18.32 -2.38
N ASN A 3 7.46 17.99 -1.46
CA ASN A 3 8.88 17.76 -1.78
C ASN A 3 9.24 16.29 -2.01
N LEU A 4 8.43 15.29 -1.60
CA LEU A 4 8.84 13.88 -1.68
C LEU A 4 8.78 13.36 -3.12
N ILE A 5 7.69 13.64 -3.84
CA ILE A 5 7.53 13.23 -5.24
C ILE A 5 8.64 13.87 -6.12
N PRO A 6 8.93 15.18 -6.03
CA PRO A 6 10.05 15.77 -6.76
C PRO A 6 11.42 15.20 -6.40
N ILE A 7 11.66 14.83 -5.13
CA ILE A 7 12.92 14.20 -4.72
C ILE A 7 13.06 12.81 -5.33
N ILE A 8 12.00 11.98 -5.28
CA ILE A 8 12.01 10.63 -5.86
C ILE A 8 12.15 10.70 -7.40
N ALA A 9 11.44 11.64 -8.05
CA ALA A 9 11.58 11.89 -9.48
C ALA A 9 13.02 12.30 -9.85
N LYS A 10 13.63 13.23 -9.08
CA LYS A 10 15.04 13.61 -9.29
C LYS A 10 16.01 12.45 -9.11
N LEU A 11 15.78 11.60 -8.11
CA LEU A 11 16.58 10.39 -7.92
C LEU A 11 16.47 9.48 -9.15
N GLN A 12 15.26 9.20 -9.62
CA GLN A 12 15.02 8.43 -10.85
C GLN A 12 15.75 9.01 -12.06
N ASP A 13 15.66 10.32 -12.27
CA ASP A 13 16.30 11.01 -13.40
C ASP A 13 17.83 10.91 -13.34
N ILE A 14 18.42 11.09 -12.16
CA ILE A 14 19.88 10.96 -11.95
C ILE A 14 20.32 9.53 -12.27
N PHE A 15 19.59 8.52 -11.77
CA PHE A 15 19.96 7.11 -12.01
C PHE A 15 19.77 6.69 -13.46
N ASN A 16 18.71 7.14 -14.13
CA ASN A 16 18.49 6.88 -15.56
C ASN A 16 19.60 7.49 -16.43
N THR A 17 20.14 8.65 -16.04
CA THR A 17 21.21 9.34 -16.78
C THR A 17 22.57 8.62 -16.64
N MET A 18 22.78 7.90 -15.53
CA MET A 18 24.06 7.24 -15.22
C MET A 18 24.24 5.88 -15.92
N GLY A 19 23.23 5.36 -16.63
CA GLY A 19 23.33 4.11 -17.40
C GLY A 19 23.60 2.86 -16.57
N SER A 20 23.58 2.98 -15.24
CA SER A 20 23.74 1.89 -14.29
C SER A 20 22.52 0.98 -14.29
N GLU A 21 22.76 -0.33 -14.20
CA GLU A 21 21.75 -1.39 -14.10
C GLU A 21 20.57 -0.97 -13.21
N SER A 22 19.35 -1.29 -13.67
CA SER A 22 18.05 -0.94 -13.07
C SER A 22 18.10 -0.79 -11.55
N LEU A 23 18.26 0.44 -11.07
CA LEU A 23 18.30 0.70 -9.64
C LEU A 23 16.88 0.48 -9.09
N GLU A 24 16.70 -0.59 -8.34
CA GLU A 24 15.45 -0.86 -7.64
C GLU A 24 15.24 0.23 -6.61
N LEU A 25 14.26 1.11 -6.84
CA LEU A 25 13.89 2.07 -5.82
C LEU A 25 13.42 1.36 -4.56
N PRO A 26 13.79 1.89 -3.38
CA PRO A 26 13.36 1.29 -2.13
C PRO A 26 11.84 1.27 -2.05
N GLN A 27 11.28 0.17 -1.56
CA GLN A 27 9.89 0.14 -1.16
C GLN A 27 9.69 1.01 0.08
N ILE A 28 8.57 1.71 0.18
CA ILE A 28 8.20 2.45 1.40
C ILE A 28 7.14 1.65 2.14
N VAL A 29 7.44 1.24 3.36
CA VAL A 29 6.52 0.45 4.20
C VAL A 29 6.01 1.35 5.33
N ALA A 30 4.70 1.56 5.39
CA ALA A 30 4.06 2.29 6.47
C ALA A 30 3.86 1.37 7.68
N VAL A 31 4.49 1.71 8.81
CA VAL A 31 4.42 0.95 10.06
C VAL A 31 3.92 1.87 11.16
N GLY A 32 3.02 1.37 12.00
CA GLY A 32 2.47 2.16 13.09
C GLY A 32 1.29 1.48 13.76
N THR A 33 0.93 1.96 14.95
CA THR A 33 -0.21 1.43 15.71
C THR A 33 -1.51 1.53 14.91
N GLN A 34 -2.52 0.76 15.32
CA GLN A 34 -3.87 0.95 14.79
C GLN A 34 -4.27 2.45 14.87
N SER A 35 -4.89 2.96 13.80
CA SER A 35 -5.35 4.35 13.69
C SER A 35 -4.27 5.43 13.74
N SER A 36 -2.99 5.10 13.55
CA SER A 36 -1.89 6.09 13.51
C SER A 36 -1.85 6.97 12.23
N GLY A 37 -2.80 6.79 11.30
CA GLY A 37 -2.86 7.58 10.06
C GLY A 37 -2.02 7.04 8.88
N LYS A 38 -1.52 5.80 8.93
CA LYS A 38 -0.76 5.15 7.84
C LYS A 38 -1.44 5.30 6.47
N SER A 39 -2.68 4.85 6.39
CA SER A 39 -3.49 4.88 5.17
C SER A 39 -3.67 6.32 4.67
N SER A 40 -3.86 7.29 5.58
CA SER A 40 -3.94 8.71 5.22
C SER A 40 -2.64 9.26 4.64
N VAL A 41 -1.47 8.84 5.12
CA VAL A 41 -0.20 9.26 4.51
C VAL A 41 -0.08 8.71 3.09
N ILE A 42 -0.46 7.44 2.89
CA ILE A 42 -0.43 6.79 1.58
C ILE A 42 -1.40 7.46 0.59
N GLU A 43 -2.64 7.75 1.01
CA GLU A 43 -3.63 8.45 0.20
C GLU A 43 -3.17 9.86 -0.18
N ASN A 44 -2.50 10.57 0.73
CA ASN A 44 -1.91 11.88 0.46
C ASN A 44 -0.78 11.81 -0.59
N ILE A 45 0.02 10.74 -0.61
CA ILE A 45 1.06 10.56 -1.64
C ILE A 45 0.40 10.34 -3.02
N ILE A 46 -0.73 9.65 -3.06
CA ILE A 46 -1.44 9.31 -4.31
C ILE A 46 -2.38 10.45 -4.75
N GLY A 47 -2.82 11.29 -3.83
CA GLY A 47 -3.78 12.36 -4.06
C GLY A 47 -5.21 11.88 -4.30
N ARG A 48 -5.56 10.69 -3.78
CA ARG A 48 -6.91 10.09 -3.87
C ARG A 48 -7.24 9.35 -2.58
N ASP A 49 -8.49 9.46 -2.15
CA ASP A 49 -9.07 8.64 -1.10
C ASP A 49 -9.62 7.34 -1.70
N PHE A 50 -9.14 6.20 -1.23
CA PHE A 50 -9.56 4.87 -1.71
C PHE A 50 -9.24 3.73 -0.76
N LEU A 51 -8.48 3.99 0.30
CA LEU A 51 -8.22 2.99 1.31
C LEU A 51 -9.45 2.88 2.22
N PRO A 52 -9.86 1.66 2.59
CA PRO A 52 -10.96 1.50 3.53
C PRO A 52 -10.73 2.29 4.81
N ARG A 53 -11.81 2.91 5.33
CA ARG A 53 -11.83 3.63 6.61
C ARG A 53 -12.97 3.08 7.49
N GLY A 54 -12.76 3.01 8.79
CA GLY A 54 -13.79 2.53 9.71
C GLY A 54 -13.32 2.33 11.14
N CYS A 55 -14.27 1.96 12.02
CA CYS A 55 -13.99 1.61 13.40
C CYS A 55 -13.40 0.20 13.50
N GLY A 56 -12.29 0.05 14.24
CA GLY A 56 -11.58 -1.22 14.39
C GLY A 56 -10.37 -1.34 13.46
N MET A 57 -9.88 -2.56 13.27
CA MET A 57 -8.74 -2.83 12.39
C MET A 57 -9.20 -2.83 10.93
N VAL A 58 -8.80 -1.80 10.18
CA VAL A 58 -9.28 -1.59 8.83
C VAL A 58 -8.42 -2.34 7.80
N THR A 59 -7.12 -2.08 7.80
CA THR A 59 -6.14 -2.85 7.01
C THR A 59 -5.91 -4.20 7.68
N ARG A 60 -6.44 -5.29 7.08
CA ARG A 60 -6.31 -6.68 7.59
C ARG A 60 -5.44 -7.58 6.72
N ARG A 61 -5.04 -7.08 5.56
CA ARG A 61 -4.10 -7.70 4.62
C ARG A 61 -3.08 -6.64 4.22
N PRO A 62 -1.81 -6.98 3.96
CA PRO A 62 -0.88 -6.07 3.31
C PRO A 62 -1.47 -5.56 2.00
N LEU A 63 -1.38 -4.26 1.77
CA LEU A 63 -1.75 -3.65 0.50
C LEU A 63 -0.47 -3.14 -0.15
N ILE A 64 -0.07 -3.80 -1.25
CA ILE A 64 1.09 -3.43 -2.04
C ILE A 64 0.61 -2.54 -3.18
N LEU A 65 0.99 -1.28 -3.12
CA LEU A 65 0.64 -0.24 -4.07
C LEU A 65 1.84 0.01 -4.99
N GLN A 66 1.70 -0.37 -6.25
CA GLN A 66 2.71 -0.12 -7.27
C GLN A 66 2.29 1.11 -8.09
N LEU A 67 2.97 2.21 -7.85
CA LEU A 67 2.73 3.48 -8.54
C LEU A 67 3.56 3.51 -9.82
N PHE A 68 2.94 3.92 -10.91
CA PHE A 68 3.56 4.02 -12.22
C PHE A 68 3.35 5.42 -12.79
N HIS A 69 4.44 6.05 -13.16
CA HIS A 69 4.41 7.26 -13.97
C HIS A 69 3.95 6.90 -15.39
N ASN A 70 2.80 7.45 -15.81
CA ASN A 70 2.26 7.20 -17.15
C ASN A 70 2.01 8.52 -17.88
N LYS A 71 2.88 8.86 -18.83
CA LYS A 71 2.77 10.08 -19.66
C LYS A 71 1.71 9.99 -20.75
N ASN A 72 1.22 8.79 -21.07
CA ASN A 72 0.34 8.56 -22.22
C ASN A 72 -1.14 8.75 -21.89
N ASN A 73 -1.49 8.91 -20.61
CA ASN A 73 -2.86 9.11 -20.16
C ASN A 73 -2.90 10.34 -19.25
N GLU A 74 -3.88 11.22 -19.45
CA GLU A 74 -4.06 12.41 -18.61
C GLU A 74 -4.70 12.07 -17.27
N GLU A 75 -5.45 10.97 -17.20
CA GLU A 75 -6.21 10.57 -16.02
C GLU A 75 -5.54 9.45 -15.21
N ILE A 76 -5.80 9.48 -13.89
CA ILE A 76 -5.35 8.46 -12.95
C ILE A 76 -6.30 7.26 -12.98
N PHE A 77 -5.74 6.05 -13.04
CA PHE A 77 -6.52 4.81 -12.98
C PHE A 77 -5.77 3.72 -12.22
N ALA A 78 -6.50 2.68 -11.80
CA ALA A 78 -5.95 1.56 -11.07
C ALA A 78 -6.30 0.20 -11.68
N LYS A 79 -5.46 -0.80 -11.41
CA LYS A 79 -5.65 -2.20 -11.79
C LYS A 79 -5.25 -3.12 -10.66
N PHE A 80 -6.12 -4.06 -10.30
CA PHE A 80 -5.78 -5.10 -9.34
C PHE A 80 -5.08 -6.27 -10.02
N LEU A 81 -4.09 -6.87 -9.36
CA LEU A 81 -3.39 -8.03 -9.91
C LEU A 81 -4.33 -9.23 -10.07
N HIS A 82 -5.31 -9.41 -9.16
CA HIS A 82 -6.29 -10.50 -9.24
C HIS A 82 -7.39 -10.26 -10.29
N LYS A 83 -7.48 -9.06 -10.87
CA LYS A 83 -8.43 -8.67 -11.93
C LYS A 83 -7.74 -7.78 -12.99
N PRO A 84 -6.75 -8.30 -13.74
CA PRO A 84 -5.87 -7.48 -14.59
C PRO A 84 -6.59 -6.83 -15.80
N GLU A 85 -7.71 -7.42 -16.23
CA GLU A 85 -8.52 -6.94 -17.35
C GLU A 85 -9.43 -5.75 -16.98
N LEU A 86 -9.65 -5.49 -15.68
CA LEU A 86 -10.49 -4.38 -15.24
C LEU A 86 -9.66 -3.13 -14.95
N ILE A 87 -10.13 -2.00 -15.50
CA ILE A 87 -9.60 -0.66 -15.23
C ILE A 87 -10.55 0.05 -14.27
N TYR A 88 -9.99 0.61 -13.20
CA TYR A 88 -10.72 1.37 -12.20
C TYR A 88 -10.34 2.84 -12.30
N GLU A 89 -11.22 3.65 -12.90
CA GLU A 89 -11.10 5.12 -12.93
C GLU A 89 -11.78 5.75 -11.70
N ASN A 90 -12.82 5.08 -11.18
CA ASN A 90 -13.50 5.46 -9.95
C ASN A 90 -12.80 4.84 -8.73
N PHE A 91 -12.15 5.69 -7.92
CA PHE A 91 -11.43 5.27 -6.72
C PHE A 91 -12.34 4.80 -5.58
N GLN A 92 -13.65 5.12 -5.61
CA GLN A 92 -14.63 4.46 -4.73
C GLN A 92 -14.79 2.97 -5.07
N ALA A 93 -14.74 2.59 -6.35
CA ALA A 93 -14.79 1.19 -6.74
C ALA A 93 -13.50 0.43 -6.34
N VAL A 94 -12.36 1.13 -6.29
CA VAL A 94 -11.10 0.60 -5.74
C VAL A 94 -11.25 0.29 -4.24
N HIS A 95 -11.81 1.23 -3.47
CA HIS A 95 -12.12 1.04 -2.06
C HIS A 95 -13.00 -0.20 -1.81
N ASP A 96 -14.08 -0.32 -2.58
CA ASP A 96 -15.05 -1.40 -2.42
C ASP A 96 -14.43 -2.75 -2.80
N GLU A 97 -13.58 -2.78 -3.83
CA GLU A 97 -12.85 -3.98 -4.25
C GLU A 97 -11.83 -4.43 -3.19
N ILE A 98 -11.07 -3.50 -2.57
CA ILE A 98 -10.13 -3.85 -1.47
C ILE A 98 -10.89 -4.54 -0.33
N SER A 99 -12.04 -3.99 0.04
CA SER A 99 -12.89 -4.53 1.11
C SER A 99 -13.45 -5.91 0.73
N THR A 100 -13.94 -6.04 -0.50
CA THR A 100 -14.48 -7.29 -1.06
C THR A 100 -13.42 -8.39 -1.09
N GLU A 101 -12.24 -8.09 -1.62
CA GLU A 101 -11.13 -9.04 -1.76
C GLU A 101 -10.54 -9.44 -0.39
N THR A 102 -10.54 -8.51 0.57
CA THR A 102 -10.18 -8.82 1.97
C THR A 102 -11.18 -9.81 2.58
N ASN A 103 -12.48 -9.55 2.42
CA ASN A 103 -13.53 -10.40 2.96
C ASN A 103 -13.62 -11.76 2.27
N ARG A 104 -13.25 -11.86 0.98
CA ARG A 104 -13.18 -13.13 0.25
C ARG A 104 -12.22 -14.13 0.91
N ILE A 105 -11.05 -13.66 1.35
CA ILE A 105 -10.05 -14.50 2.02
C ILE A 105 -10.41 -14.74 3.49
N LEU A 106 -10.82 -13.69 4.20
CA LEU A 106 -11.01 -13.76 5.65
C LEU A 106 -12.42 -14.19 6.06
N SER A 107 -13.36 -14.37 5.12
CA SER A 107 -14.75 -14.78 5.37
C SER A 107 -15.44 -13.95 6.47
N ASN A 108 -15.22 -12.63 6.46
CA ASN A 108 -15.72 -11.67 7.46
C ASN A 108 -15.23 -11.89 8.91
N THR A 109 -14.17 -12.68 9.12
CA THR A 109 -13.50 -12.77 10.42
C THR A 109 -12.73 -11.47 10.75
N LYS A 110 -12.39 -11.27 12.03
CA LYS A 110 -11.52 -10.17 12.47
C LYS A 110 -10.03 -10.51 12.42
N ASP A 111 -9.66 -11.62 11.79
CA ASP A 111 -8.28 -12.06 11.64
C ASP A 111 -7.52 -11.22 10.60
N VAL A 112 -6.23 -11.48 10.44
CA VAL A 112 -5.37 -10.94 9.39
C VAL A 112 -4.89 -12.05 8.46
N SER A 113 -4.46 -11.69 7.26
CA SER A 113 -3.76 -12.60 6.36
C SER A 113 -2.51 -11.93 5.81
N SER A 114 -1.43 -12.69 5.71
CA SER A 114 -0.17 -12.25 5.08
C SER A 114 -0.23 -12.25 3.56
N ASP A 115 -1.31 -12.80 2.96
CA ASP A 115 -1.53 -12.78 1.51
C ASP A 115 -1.87 -11.35 1.04
N PRO A 116 -0.99 -10.68 0.28
CA PRO A 116 -1.16 -9.27 -0.06
C PRO A 116 -2.25 -9.04 -1.11
N ILE A 117 -2.85 -7.85 -1.09
CA ILE A 117 -3.58 -7.31 -2.23
C ILE A 117 -2.59 -6.44 -3.02
N ILE A 118 -2.42 -6.72 -4.32
CA ILE A 118 -1.52 -5.97 -5.19
C ILE A 118 -2.37 -5.07 -6.10
N LEU A 119 -2.18 -3.77 -5.95
CA LEU A 119 -2.87 -2.73 -6.70
C LEU A 119 -1.86 -1.87 -7.45
N LYS A 120 -2.02 -1.78 -8.76
CA LYS A 120 -1.21 -0.91 -9.63
C LYS A 120 -1.97 0.38 -9.90
N ILE A 121 -1.32 1.53 -9.72
CA ILE A 121 -1.91 2.85 -9.95
C ILE A 121 -1.06 3.59 -10.97
N TYR A 122 -1.70 4.13 -12.00
CA TYR A 122 -1.06 4.81 -13.11
C TYR A 122 -1.52 6.26 -13.14
N SER A 123 -0.58 7.19 -13.25
CA SER A 123 -0.90 8.63 -13.37
C SER A 123 0.28 9.39 -13.97
N PRO A 124 0.03 10.49 -14.70
CA PRO A 124 1.11 11.38 -15.16
C PRO A 124 1.77 12.14 -14.00
N SER A 125 1.13 12.24 -12.83
CA SER A 125 1.65 12.99 -11.67
C SER A 125 2.39 12.12 -10.66
N LEU A 126 2.41 10.80 -10.85
CA LEU A 126 3.07 9.86 -9.96
C LEU A 126 4.51 9.58 -10.40
N VAL A 127 5.27 8.94 -9.51
CA VAL A 127 6.61 8.39 -9.77
C VAL A 127 6.55 6.87 -9.69
N ASN A 128 7.48 6.18 -10.34
CA ASN A 128 7.59 4.72 -10.20
C ASN A 128 8.02 4.36 -8.77
N LEU A 129 7.12 3.83 -7.94
CA LEU A 129 7.40 3.57 -6.54
C LEU A 129 6.51 2.45 -6.00
N THR A 130 7.01 1.68 -5.05
CA THR A 130 6.19 0.72 -4.30
C THR A 130 5.93 1.25 -2.89
N LEU A 131 4.66 1.40 -2.53
CA LEU A 131 4.22 1.66 -1.16
C LEU A 131 3.56 0.40 -0.60
N VAL A 132 3.75 0.13 0.69
CA VAL A 132 3.11 -0.99 1.38
C VAL A 132 2.36 -0.45 2.61
N ASP A 133 1.03 -0.63 2.63
CA ASP A 133 0.23 -0.46 3.84
C ASP A 133 0.14 -1.79 4.57
N LEU A 134 0.43 -1.79 5.87
CA LEU A 134 0.37 -2.98 6.71
C LEU A 134 -0.73 -2.86 7.76
N PRO A 135 -1.28 -4.00 8.24
CA PRO A 135 -2.13 -4.00 9.42
C PRO A 135 -1.49 -3.24 10.58
N GLY A 136 -2.29 -2.44 11.28
CA GLY A 136 -1.80 -1.63 12.39
C GLY A 136 -1.36 -2.49 13.57
N LEU A 137 -0.22 -2.15 14.18
CA LEU A 137 0.26 -2.85 15.37
C LEU A 137 -0.78 -2.75 16.50
N THR A 138 -1.05 -3.88 17.15
CA THR A 138 -1.93 -4.00 18.33
C THR A 138 -1.33 -4.97 19.33
N LYS A 139 -1.46 -4.66 20.63
CA LYS A 139 -1.00 -5.52 21.74
C LYS A 139 -2.12 -6.32 22.39
N ILE A 140 -3.37 -5.90 22.19
CA ILE A 140 -4.53 -6.50 22.85
C ILE A 140 -5.54 -6.86 21.77
N PRO A 141 -5.92 -8.14 21.63
CA PRO A 141 -7.00 -8.54 20.74
C PRO A 141 -8.31 -7.84 21.15
N ILE A 142 -9.02 -7.27 20.18
CA ILE A 142 -10.29 -6.57 20.40
C ILE A 142 -11.44 -7.37 19.77
N GLY A 143 -12.48 -7.66 20.55
CA GLY A 143 -13.66 -8.38 20.08
C GLY A 143 -13.33 -9.83 19.75
N SER A 144 -13.65 -10.26 18.53
CA SER A 144 -13.43 -11.63 18.04
C SER A 144 -12.09 -11.82 17.30
N GLN A 145 -11.11 -10.96 17.56
CA GLN A 145 -9.75 -11.18 17.06
C GLN A 145 -9.11 -12.41 17.73
N PRO A 146 -8.28 -13.17 17.01
CA PRO A 146 -7.61 -14.32 17.60
C PRO A 146 -6.55 -13.87 18.61
N ILE A 147 -6.21 -14.74 19.56
CA ILE A 147 -5.30 -14.40 20.67
C ILE A 147 -3.87 -14.16 20.20
N ASP A 148 -3.49 -14.74 19.06
CA ASP A 148 -2.17 -14.63 18.44
C ASP A 148 -2.07 -13.50 17.41
N ILE A 149 -3.07 -12.60 17.34
CA ILE A 149 -3.14 -11.51 16.35
C ILE A 149 -1.92 -10.59 16.40
N GLU A 150 -1.41 -10.27 17.60
CA GLU A 150 -0.21 -9.46 17.80
C GLU A 150 1.00 -10.10 17.13
N GLN A 151 1.20 -11.40 17.35
CA GLN A 151 2.30 -12.15 16.78
C GLN A 151 2.19 -12.20 15.24
N LYS A 152 1.01 -12.49 14.70
CA LYS A 152 0.78 -12.50 13.24
C LYS A 152 1.13 -11.16 12.59
N ILE A 153 0.67 -10.05 13.17
CA ILE A 153 0.94 -8.70 12.64
C ILE A 153 2.42 -8.35 12.77
N THR A 154 3.06 -8.73 13.88
CA THR A 154 4.49 -8.49 14.12
C THR A 154 5.34 -9.26 13.11
N ASP A 155 5.10 -10.56 12.94
CA ASP A 155 5.83 -11.40 11.99
C ASP A 155 5.65 -10.92 10.55
N MET A 156 4.42 -10.53 10.20
CA MET A 156 4.10 -9.92 8.92
C MET A 156 4.91 -8.64 8.73
N THR A 157 4.88 -7.71 9.70
CA THR A 157 5.62 -6.45 9.61
C THR A 157 7.12 -6.68 9.44
N LEU A 158 7.71 -7.55 10.27
CA LEU A 158 9.12 -7.93 10.19
C LEU A 158 9.49 -8.50 8.83
N SER A 159 8.59 -9.26 8.20
CA SER A 159 8.83 -9.84 6.87
C SER A 159 8.99 -8.78 5.77
N TYR A 160 8.34 -7.62 5.88
CA TYR A 160 8.45 -6.51 4.92
C TYR A 160 9.63 -5.57 5.23
N ILE A 161 9.88 -5.28 6.52
CA ILE A 161 10.92 -4.32 6.92
C ILE A 161 12.34 -4.93 6.97
N LYS A 162 12.47 -6.26 6.93
CA LYS A 162 13.80 -6.93 6.91
C LYS A 162 14.60 -6.66 5.63
N ASN A 163 13.94 -6.25 4.54
CA ASN A 163 14.62 -5.96 3.28
C ASN A 163 15.47 -4.69 3.44
N LYS A 164 16.76 -4.78 3.09
CA LYS A 164 17.70 -3.64 3.18
C LYS A 164 17.31 -2.48 2.25
N ASN A 165 16.57 -2.77 1.19
CA ASN A 165 16.04 -1.77 0.25
C ASN A 165 14.60 -1.34 0.63
N THR A 166 14.38 -1.05 1.91
CA THR A 166 13.10 -0.58 2.46
C THR A 166 13.29 0.72 3.22
N ILE A 167 12.47 1.72 2.92
CA ILE A 167 12.28 2.90 3.75
C ILE A 167 11.09 2.62 4.67
N ILE A 168 11.30 2.71 5.98
CA ILE A 168 10.24 2.55 6.97
C ILE A 168 9.67 3.93 7.28
N LEU A 169 8.37 4.10 7.06
CA LEU A 169 7.62 5.27 7.45
C LEU A 169 6.92 4.97 8.79
N VAL A 170 7.33 5.66 9.85
CA VAL A 170 6.83 5.49 11.23
C VAL A 170 5.95 6.67 11.64
#